data_AF-A0A644TTH5-F1
#
_entry.id   AF-A0A644TTH5-F1
#
_cell.length_a   1.000
_cell.length_b   1.000
_cell.length_c   1.000
_cell.angle_alpha   90.00
_cell.angle_beta   90.00
_cell.angle_gamma   90.00
#
_symmetry.space_group_name_H-M   'P 1'
#
loop_
_entity.id
_entity.type
_entity.pdbx_description
1 polymer ?
#
loop_
_entity_poly.entity_id
_entity_poly.type
_entity_poly.pdbx_seq_one_letter_code
_entity_poly.pdbx_strand_id
1 'polypeptide(L)'
;MKKTIFMIMLVFMWVAAKSQSGCFPEGISFAHQYEIEWFQANYSWCTHIEGNVHIFGEDIYSLGGLSGVESIGGFLYIGDPFWWTNLRNLNGLQGLTYVGGGITLQNNPFLRNIEGLGNVESLGTGQLLIEMNDSLTSLAGLEKITTIEAGLWVTENHSLLNFLGLSNLTYINCNGFYCENNYLLADFTGLENLKKCIGILKIGINGSLVNIDALTGLNEFGGGVYIHENAALANLDGIKNIPGTSISYLRIFNNSLLTKCHVQSVCDRIEFGVGGLNQIENNGPGCADYYEVVHRCESIGIDEPFLSEVFRISSNPDDDFILIEAGNQTTTFTCDVFDLQGRRLLSQRFQDETSAISTASFSSGIYMLRILGDGQTVVRKFSKK
;
A
#
# COMPACT_ATOMS: atom_id res chain seq x y z
N MET A 1 -76.57 31.68 -13.01
CA MET A 1 -76.04 32.91 -13.65
C MET A 1 -74.76 33.28 -12.91
N LYS A 2 -73.57 32.90 -13.42
CA LYS A 2 -72.66 33.77 -14.20
C LYS A 2 -72.28 35.06 -13.44
N LYS A 3 -71.08 35.12 -12.83
CA LYS A 3 -69.90 35.89 -13.32
C LYS A 3 -68.83 36.08 -12.24
N THR A 4 -67.66 35.54 -12.56
CA THR A 4 -66.28 35.96 -12.24
C THR A 4 -66.07 37.45 -11.93
N ILE A 5 -65.27 37.73 -10.88
CA ILE A 5 -64.26 38.79 -10.86
C ILE A 5 -62.95 38.20 -10.30
N PHE A 6 -61.87 38.60 -10.95
CA PHE A 6 -60.51 38.08 -10.98
C PHE A 6 -59.58 39.10 -10.28
N MET A 7 -58.37 38.66 -9.88
CA MET A 7 -57.19 39.52 -9.59
C MET A 7 -57.23 40.26 -8.23
N ILE A 8 -56.21 40.28 -7.34
CA ILE A 8 -54.75 40.17 -7.47
C ILE A 8 -54.18 39.61 -6.14
N MET A 9 -53.54 38.44 -6.13
CA MET A 9 -52.50 38.12 -5.12
C MET A 9 -51.16 38.55 -5.70
N LEU A 10 -50.75 39.78 -5.40
CA LEU A 10 -49.36 40.22 -5.60
C LEU A 10 -48.55 39.62 -4.44
N VAL A 11 -48.12 38.36 -4.60
CA VAL A 11 -46.96 37.88 -3.88
C VAL A 11 -45.79 38.66 -4.45
N PHE A 12 -45.38 39.72 -3.75
CA PHE A 12 -44.08 40.33 -3.95
C PHE A 12 -43.03 39.27 -3.60
N MET A 13 -42.67 38.42 -4.56
CA MET A 13 -41.35 37.83 -4.57
C MET A 13 -40.38 39.00 -4.75
N TRP A 14 -39.88 39.50 -3.63
CA TRP A 14 -38.64 40.23 -3.62
C TRP A 14 -37.56 39.22 -4.01
N VAL A 15 -37.43 38.99 -5.32
CA VAL A 15 -36.17 38.49 -5.87
C VAL A 15 -35.23 39.67 -5.69
N ALA A 16 -34.58 39.73 -4.53
CA ALA A 16 -33.28 40.37 -4.49
C ALA A 16 -32.49 39.63 -5.57
N ALA A 17 -32.29 40.30 -6.71
CA ALA A 17 -31.31 39.91 -7.68
C ALA A 17 -29.96 40.06 -6.98
N LYS A 18 -29.62 39.09 -6.12
CA LYS A 18 -28.23 38.75 -5.89
C LYS A 18 -27.74 38.37 -7.28
N SER A 19 -26.96 39.26 -7.89
CA SER A 19 -26.03 38.85 -8.93
C SER A 19 -25.23 37.70 -8.32
N GLN A 20 -25.63 36.46 -8.60
CA GLN A 20 -24.90 35.31 -8.11
C GLN A 20 -23.61 35.28 -8.93
N SER A 21 -22.59 35.90 -8.37
CA SER A 21 -21.23 35.87 -8.89
C SER A 21 -20.74 34.43 -8.73
N GLY A 22 -20.88 33.64 -9.79
CA GLY A 22 -20.37 32.27 -9.86
C GLY A 22 -21.38 31.18 -9.48
N CYS A 23 -21.20 29.98 -10.04
CA CYS A 23 -22.03 28.86 -9.64
C CYS A 23 -21.53 28.25 -8.33
N PHE A 24 -22.28 28.51 -7.24
CA PHE A 24 -22.00 28.02 -5.89
C PHE A 24 -20.53 28.19 -5.45
N PRO A 25 -20.00 29.42 -5.36
CA PRO A 25 -18.62 29.69 -4.91
C PRO A 25 -18.33 29.16 -3.50
N GLU A 26 -19.32 29.19 -2.61
CA GLU A 26 -19.21 28.65 -1.24
C GLU A 26 -19.51 27.13 -1.18
N GLY A 27 -19.82 26.51 -2.33
CA GLY A 27 -20.23 25.12 -2.42
C GLY A 27 -21.73 24.89 -2.23
N ILE A 28 -22.12 23.61 -2.27
CA ILE A 28 -23.49 23.13 -2.11
C ILE A 28 -23.50 21.82 -1.31
N SER A 29 -24.56 21.61 -0.54
CA SER A 29 -24.81 20.38 0.21
C SER A 29 -26.15 19.79 -0.19
N PHE A 30 -26.18 18.47 -0.34
CA PHE A 30 -27.36 17.67 -0.60
C PHE A 30 -27.54 16.71 0.58
N ALA A 31 -28.53 17.02 1.43
CA ALA A 31 -28.96 16.23 2.57
C ALA A 31 -30.07 15.23 2.20
N HIS A 32 -30.80 15.51 1.11
CA HIS A 32 -31.98 14.76 0.70
C HIS A 32 -32.07 14.54 -0.80
N GLN A 33 -32.72 13.45 -1.21
CA GLN A 33 -32.84 13.07 -2.62
C GLN A 33 -33.53 14.14 -3.47
N TYR A 34 -34.56 14.81 -2.94
CA TYR A 34 -35.30 15.83 -3.68
C TYR A 34 -34.42 17.04 -4.05
N GLU A 35 -33.37 17.32 -3.28
CA GLU A 35 -32.45 18.43 -3.55
C GLU A 35 -31.60 18.13 -4.79
N ILE A 36 -31.18 16.88 -4.95
CA ILE A 36 -30.50 16.40 -6.15
C ILE A 36 -31.47 16.43 -7.34
N GLU A 37 -32.68 15.89 -7.19
CA GLU A 37 -33.66 15.80 -8.28
C GLU A 37 -34.04 17.18 -8.85
N TRP A 38 -34.07 18.20 -8.01
CA TRP A 38 -34.40 19.57 -8.43
C TRP A 38 -33.18 20.41 -8.84
N PHE A 39 -31.96 19.91 -8.67
CA PHE A 39 -30.75 20.68 -8.96
C PHE A 39 -30.72 21.20 -10.39
N GLN A 40 -30.79 20.32 -11.40
CA GLN A 40 -30.77 20.73 -12.81
C GLN A 40 -32.03 21.49 -13.23
N ALA A 41 -33.16 21.31 -12.56
CA ALA A 41 -34.38 22.09 -12.83
C ALA A 41 -34.21 23.56 -12.37
N ASN A 42 -33.54 23.77 -11.24
CA ASN A 42 -33.35 25.10 -10.64
C ASN A 42 -32.07 25.79 -11.12
N TYR A 43 -31.06 25.02 -11.50
CA TYR A 43 -29.70 25.48 -11.82
C TYR A 43 -29.18 24.88 -13.13
N SER A 44 -30.02 24.77 -14.16
CA SER A 44 -29.67 24.19 -15.47
C SER A 44 -28.47 24.84 -16.18
N TRP A 45 -28.10 26.05 -15.75
CA TRP A 45 -26.96 26.81 -16.27
C TRP A 45 -25.65 26.48 -15.55
N CYS A 46 -25.72 25.78 -14.41
CA CYS A 46 -24.56 25.44 -13.62
C CYS A 46 -23.98 24.08 -14.04
N THR A 47 -22.87 24.14 -14.76
CA THR A 47 -22.06 22.96 -15.11
C THR A 47 -20.73 22.91 -14.36
N HIS A 48 -20.28 24.04 -13.78
CA HIS A 48 -19.07 24.14 -12.98
C HIS A 48 -19.41 24.63 -11.58
N ILE A 49 -19.40 23.75 -10.58
CA ILE A 49 -19.60 24.16 -9.18
C ILE A 49 -18.26 24.66 -8.64
N GLU A 50 -18.17 25.93 -8.27
CA GLU A 50 -16.89 26.55 -7.89
C GLU A 50 -16.38 26.06 -6.53
N GLY A 51 -17.27 25.90 -5.54
CA GLY A 51 -16.93 25.42 -4.21
C GLY A 51 -17.01 23.90 -4.05
N ASN A 52 -17.16 23.46 -2.80
CA ASN A 52 -17.27 22.04 -2.47
C ASN A 52 -18.68 21.49 -2.77
N VAL A 53 -18.78 20.21 -3.09
CA VAL A 53 -20.04 19.47 -3.16
C VAL A 53 -20.06 18.44 -2.04
N HIS A 54 -21.07 18.51 -1.18
CA HIS A 54 -21.27 17.55 -0.10
C HIS A 54 -22.58 16.80 -0.35
N ILE A 55 -22.53 15.47 -0.43
CA ILE A 55 -23.70 14.62 -0.62
C ILE A 55 -23.73 13.66 0.57
N PHE A 56 -24.68 13.84 1.48
CA PHE A 56 -24.80 13.03 2.69
C PHE A 56 -26.29 12.87 2.98
N GLY A 57 -26.77 11.68 3.31
CA GLY A 57 -28.20 11.51 3.55
C GLY A 57 -28.66 10.10 3.24
N GLU A 58 -29.31 9.48 4.22
CA GLU A 58 -29.78 8.10 4.09
C GLU A 58 -30.87 7.96 3.01
N ASP A 59 -31.60 9.02 2.66
CA ASP A 59 -32.60 8.97 1.59
C ASP A 59 -32.01 9.16 0.19
N ILE A 60 -30.70 9.43 0.05
CA ILE A 60 -30.05 9.59 -1.25
C ILE A 60 -29.70 8.22 -1.87
N TYR A 61 -30.34 7.91 -2.99
CA TYR A 61 -30.16 6.66 -3.74
C TYR A 61 -29.85 6.86 -5.23
N SER A 62 -29.87 8.11 -5.73
CA SER A 62 -29.57 8.47 -7.12
C SER A 62 -28.89 9.83 -7.21
N LEU A 63 -27.87 9.94 -8.07
CA LEU A 63 -27.22 11.20 -8.41
C LEU A 63 -27.68 11.77 -9.76
N GLY A 64 -28.74 11.22 -10.37
CA GLY A 64 -29.15 11.55 -11.74
C GLY A 64 -29.40 13.05 -11.98
N GLY A 65 -29.84 13.77 -10.95
CA GLY A 65 -30.01 15.22 -11.00
C GLY A 65 -28.72 16.03 -11.06
N LEU A 66 -27.54 15.39 -11.05
CA LEU A 66 -26.23 16.03 -11.21
C LEU A 66 -25.59 15.78 -12.59
N SER A 67 -26.31 15.16 -13.53
CA SER A 67 -25.75 14.73 -14.83
C SER A 67 -25.21 15.86 -15.71
N GLY A 68 -25.58 17.12 -15.44
CA GLY A 68 -25.06 18.30 -16.13
C GLY A 68 -23.83 18.93 -15.47
N VAL A 69 -23.38 18.42 -14.32
CA VAL A 69 -22.17 18.92 -13.66
C VAL A 69 -20.95 18.31 -14.35
N GLU A 70 -20.12 19.18 -14.92
CA GLU A 70 -18.91 18.83 -15.67
C GLU A 70 -17.65 18.99 -14.82
N SER A 71 -17.67 19.88 -13.82
CA SER A 71 -16.52 20.10 -12.94
C SER A 71 -16.91 20.67 -11.57
N ILE A 72 -16.08 20.36 -10.58
CA ILE A 72 -16.15 20.87 -9.21
C ILE A 72 -14.81 21.53 -8.89
N GLY A 73 -14.80 22.81 -8.53
CA GLY A 73 -13.58 23.54 -8.16
C GLY A 73 -13.04 23.12 -6.80
N GLY A 74 -13.94 22.83 -5.86
CA GLY A 74 -13.61 22.30 -4.54
C GLY A 74 -13.54 20.77 -4.48
N PHE A 75 -13.78 20.25 -3.28
CA PHE A 75 -13.86 18.82 -3.00
C PHE A 75 -15.23 18.25 -3.35
N LEU A 76 -15.27 16.98 -3.75
CA LEU A 76 -16.48 16.17 -3.81
C LEU A 76 -16.50 15.21 -2.63
N TYR A 77 -17.45 15.37 -1.72
CA TYR A 77 -17.72 14.46 -0.61
C TYR A 77 -19.01 13.68 -0.86
N ILE A 78 -18.94 12.35 -0.83
CA ILE A 78 -20.09 11.46 -0.91
C ILE A 78 -20.08 10.55 0.32
N GLY A 79 -21.06 10.77 1.18
CA GLY A 79 -21.12 10.30 2.57
C GLY A 79 -20.17 11.05 3.49
N ASP A 80 -20.23 10.74 4.78
CA ASP A 80 -19.37 11.32 5.82
C ASP A 80 -19.17 10.33 7.01
N PRO A 81 -18.30 10.64 7.99
CA PRO A 81 -18.00 9.72 9.10
C PRO A 81 -19.20 9.36 10.01
N PHE A 82 -20.28 10.14 9.97
CA PHE A 82 -21.44 10.01 10.84
C PHE A 82 -22.72 9.62 10.09
N TRP A 83 -22.80 9.91 8.78
CA TRP A 83 -23.97 9.70 7.93
C TRP A 83 -23.59 8.94 6.66
N TRP A 84 -24.39 7.95 6.29
CA TRP A 84 -24.21 7.18 5.06
C TRP A 84 -25.17 7.62 3.95
N THR A 85 -24.90 7.20 2.71
CA THR A 85 -25.87 7.24 1.61
C THR A 85 -26.40 5.84 1.28
N ASN A 86 -27.54 5.76 0.59
CA ASN A 86 -28.10 4.53 0.03
C ASN A 86 -27.74 4.33 -1.46
N LEU A 87 -26.69 5.00 -1.94
CA LEU A 87 -26.20 4.88 -3.30
C LEU A 87 -25.68 3.46 -3.57
N ARG A 88 -26.01 2.92 -4.75
CA ARG A 88 -25.48 1.64 -5.24
C ARG A 88 -24.41 1.80 -6.32
N ASN A 89 -24.38 2.97 -6.94
CA ASN A 89 -23.43 3.40 -7.97
C ASN A 89 -23.41 4.93 -7.99
N LEU A 90 -22.48 5.50 -8.75
CA LEU A 90 -22.35 6.95 -8.93
C LEU A 90 -22.97 7.46 -10.24
N ASN A 91 -23.98 6.75 -10.78
CA ASN A 91 -24.65 7.19 -12.00
C ASN A 91 -25.33 8.55 -11.76
N GLY A 92 -25.09 9.48 -12.69
CA GLY A 92 -25.38 10.89 -12.53
C GLY A 92 -24.11 11.75 -12.50
N LEU A 93 -22.93 11.17 -12.29
CA LEU A 93 -21.65 11.89 -12.34
C LEU A 93 -20.88 11.71 -13.65
N GLN A 94 -21.47 11.08 -14.68
CA GLN A 94 -20.74 10.76 -15.91
C GLN A 94 -20.29 12.00 -16.70
N GLY A 95 -20.86 13.18 -16.44
CA GLY A 95 -20.38 14.44 -17.03
C GLY A 95 -19.09 14.96 -16.37
N LEU A 96 -18.77 14.52 -15.15
CA LEU A 96 -17.71 15.07 -14.34
C LEU A 96 -16.33 14.69 -14.91
N THR A 97 -15.53 15.71 -15.21
CA THR A 97 -14.17 15.55 -15.74
C THR A 97 -13.08 16.08 -14.80
N TYR A 98 -13.43 16.96 -13.85
CA TYR A 98 -12.48 17.62 -12.96
C TYR A 98 -13.04 17.85 -11.56
N VAL A 99 -12.25 17.54 -10.53
CA VAL A 99 -12.55 17.86 -9.12
C VAL A 99 -11.31 18.48 -8.46
N GLY A 100 -11.27 19.79 -8.28
CA GLY A 100 -10.05 20.51 -7.92
C GLY A 100 -9.51 20.24 -6.51
N GLY A 101 -10.40 19.94 -5.56
CA GLY A 101 -10.06 19.60 -4.18
C GLY A 101 -9.85 18.10 -3.95
N GLY A 102 -10.22 17.24 -4.90
CA GLY A 102 -10.18 15.79 -4.73
C GLY A 102 -11.51 15.18 -4.30
N ILE A 103 -11.53 13.85 -4.20
CA ILE A 103 -12.74 13.06 -4.01
C ILE A 103 -12.65 12.28 -2.70
N THR A 104 -13.72 12.36 -1.91
CA THR A 104 -13.94 11.57 -0.71
C THR A 104 -15.21 10.74 -0.88
N LEU A 105 -15.06 9.43 -0.97
CA LEU A 105 -16.14 8.44 -0.93
C LEU A 105 -16.07 7.73 0.42
N GLN A 106 -16.89 8.16 1.37
CA GLN A 106 -16.81 7.64 2.73
C GLN A 106 -18.18 7.11 3.18
N ASN A 107 -18.21 5.95 3.85
CA ASN A 107 -19.41 5.45 4.52
C ASN A 107 -20.60 5.26 3.56
N ASN A 108 -20.39 4.63 2.40
CA ASN A 108 -21.46 4.24 1.47
C ASN A 108 -21.57 2.71 1.42
N PRO A 109 -22.20 2.06 2.42
CA PRO A 109 -22.12 0.61 2.61
C PRO A 109 -22.75 -0.19 1.48
N PHE A 110 -23.64 0.41 0.68
CA PHE A 110 -24.30 -0.21 -0.46
C PHE A 110 -23.68 0.10 -1.82
N LEU A 111 -22.64 0.95 -1.86
CA LEU A 111 -21.98 1.36 -3.10
C LEU A 111 -21.19 0.19 -3.70
N ARG A 112 -21.57 -0.26 -4.90
CA ARG A 112 -20.97 -1.45 -5.54
C ARG A 112 -19.93 -1.12 -6.60
N ASN A 113 -20.06 0.03 -7.23
CA ASN A 113 -19.14 0.52 -8.26
C ASN A 113 -19.09 2.05 -8.28
N ILE A 114 -18.03 2.57 -8.88
CA ILE A 114 -17.76 4.01 -9.02
C ILE A 114 -17.60 4.41 -10.49
N GLU A 115 -18.13 3.60 -11.43
CA GLU A 115 -18.04 3.81 -12.88
C GLU A 115 -18.60 5.17 -13.34
N GLY A 116 -19.47 5.78 -12.53
CA GLY A 116 -19.92 7.15 -12.73
C GLY A 116 -18.79 8.19 -12.79
N LEU A 117 -17.62 7.88 -12.25
CA LEU A 117 -16.42 8.73 -12.30
C LEU A 117 -15.53 8.49 -13.52
N GLY A 118 -15.91 7.60 -14.46
CA GLY A 118 -15.06 7.17 -15.58
C GLY A 118 -14.58 8.28 -16.53
N ASN A 119 -15.10 9.49 -16.41
CA ASN A 119 -14.66 10.66 -17.16
C ASN A 119 -13.76 11.63 -16.38
N VAL A 120 -13.56 11.43 -15.07
CA VAL A 120 -12.72 12.29 -14.23
C VAL A 120 -11.26 12.09 -14.61
N GLU A 121 -10.65 13.16 -15.10
CA GLU A 121 -9.26 13.19 -15.60
C GLU A 121 -8.28 13.71 -14.56
N SER A 122 -8.73 14.55 -13.63
CA SER A 122 -7.85 15.17 -12.64
C SER A 122 -8.57 15.49 -11.33
N LEU A 123 -7.85 15.28 -10.23
CA LEU A 123 -8.25 15.63 -8.86
C LEU A 123 -7.64 16.98 -8.40
N GLY A 124 -7.13 17.79 -9.33
CA GLY A 124 -6.45 19.04 -9.01
C GLY A 124 -5.31 18.82 -8.02
N THR A 125 -5.30 19.59 -6.93
CA THR A 125 -4.31 19.46 -5.83
C THR A 125 -4.76 18.50 -4.73
N GLY A 126 -5.86 17.79 -4.97
CA GLY A 126 -6.61 17.02 -4.00
C GLY A 126 -6.11 15.62 -3.73
N GLN A 127 -6.73 15.01 -2.71
CA GLN A 127 -6.56 13.60 -2.36
C GLN A 127 -7.67 12.74 -2.97
N LEU A 128 -7.41 11.43 -3.01
CA LEU A 128 -8.45 10.43 -3.22
C LEU A 128 -8.61 9.63 -1.93
N LEU A 129 -9.79 9.72 -1.31
CA LEU A 129 -10.17 8.98 -0.13
C LEU A 129 -11.35 8.08 -0.47
N ILE A 130 -11.18 6.76 -0.30
CA ILE A 130 -12.22 5.75 -0.46
C ILE A 130 -12.23 4.93 0.83
N GLU A 131 -13.22 5.17 1.68
CA GLU A 131 -13.27 4.63 3.03
C GLU A 131 -14.65 4.07 3.40
N MET A 132 -14.70 2.95 4.11
CA MET A 132 -15.97 2.39 4.64
C MET A 132 -17.04 2.18 3.53
N ASN A 133 -16.64 1.71 2.34
CA ASN A 133 -17.58 1.34 1.27
C ASN A 133 -17.61 -0.18 1.14
N ASP A 134 -18.17 -0.86 2.14
CA ASP A 134 -18.10 -2.33 2.31
C ASP A 134 -18.52 -3.16 1.09
N SER A 135 -19.45 -2.67 0.26
CA SER A 135 -19.92 -3.36 -0.94
C SER A 135 -19.09 -3.09 -2.21
N LEU A 136 -18.10 -2.19 -2.14
CA LEU A 136 -17.29 -1.79 -3.28
C LEU A 136 -16.29 -2.90 -3.61
N THR A 137 -16.37 -3.45 -4.81
CA THR A 137 -15.54 -4.61 -5.23
C THR A 137 -14.40 -4.24 -6.17
N SER A 138 -14.49 -3.07 -6.80
CA SER A 138 -13.55 -2.61 -7.82
C SER A 138 -13.48 -1.09 -7.82
N LEU A 139 -12.34 -0.56 -8.26
CA LEU A 139 -12.11 0.85 -8.53
C LEU A 139 -12.39 1.25 -9.99
N ALA A 140 -13.03 0.38 -10.77
CA ALA A 140 -13.42 0.68 -12.15
C ALA A 140 -14.21 2.01 -12.23
N GLY A 141 -13.80 2.88 -13.14
CA GLY A 141 -14.20 4.28 -13.20
C GLY A 141 -13.09 5.28 -12.83
N LEU A 142 -11.91 4.85 -12.40
CA LEU A 142 -10.77 5.74 -12.09
C LEU A 142 -9.64 5.67 -13.14
N GLU A 143 -9.87 5.03 -14.28
CA GLU A 143 -8.82 4.66 -15.24
C GLU A 143 -8.13 5.87 -15.86
N LYS A 144 -8.76 7.05 -15.85
CA LYS A 144 -8.18 8.28 -16.39
C LYS A 144 -7.28 9.02 -15.39
N ILE A 145 -7.29 8.66 -14.10
CA ILE A 145 -6.46 9.31 -13.10
C ILE A 145 -5.01 8.84 -13.24
N THR A 146 -4.14 9.75 -13.68
CA THR A 146 -2.70 9.46 -13.83
C THR A 146 -1.87 9.94 -12.65
N THR A 147 -2.39 10.91 -11.89
CA THR A 147 -1.67 11.58 -10.79
C THR A 147 -2.65 11.92 -9.67
N ILE A 148 -2.19 11.72 -8.44
CA ILE A 148 -2.83 12.24 -7.22
C ILE A 148 -1.83 13.18 -6.55
N GLU A 149 -2.18 14.46 -6.48
CA GLU A 149 -1.26 15.49 -5.98
C GLU A 149 -1.09 15.43 -4.45
N ALA A 150 -2.15 15.03 -3.74
CA ALA A 150 -2.11 14.73 -2.31
C ALA A 150 -2.02 13.22 -2.06
N GLY A 151 -2.75 12.69 -1.07
CA GLY A 151 -2.69 11.28 -0.66
C GLY A 151 -3.71 10.38 -1.38
N LEU A 152 -3.40 9.09 -1.41
CA LEU A 152 -4.35 8.02 -1.75
C LEU A 152 -4.67 7.22 -0.50
N TRP A 153 -5.91 7.28 -0.03
CA TRP A 153 -6.40 6.52 1.11
C TRP A 153 -7.49 5.56 0.65
N VAL A 154 -7.23 4.27 0.81
CA VAL A 154 -8.17 3.19 0.52
C VAL A 154 -8.26 2.33 1.76
N THR A 155 -9.26 2.63 2.60
CA THR A 155 -9.37 2.06 3.95
C THR A 155 -10.73 1.45 4.19
N GLU A 156 -10.82 0.35 4.94
CA GLU A 156 -12.11 -0.22 5.37
C GLU A 156 -13.09 -0.53 4.21
N ASN A 157 -12.60 -0.91 3.02
CA ASN A 157 -13.45 -1.36 1.91
C ASN A 157 -13.38 -2.89 1.84
N HIS A 158 -14.10 -3.57 2.75
CA HIS A 158 -13.90 -4.99 3.01
C HIS A 158 -14.08 -5.91 1.78
N SER A 159 -14.87 -5.52 0.77
CA SER A 159 -15.07 -6.29 -0.46
C SER A 159 -14.14 -5.95 -1.63
N LEU A 160 -13.25 -4.96 -1.46
CA LEU A 160 -12.34 -4.53 -2.53
C LEU A 160 -11.31 -5.63 -2.81
N LEU A 161 -11.15 -6.01 -4.08
CA LEU A 161 -10.29 -7.14 -4.47
C LEU A 161 -8.89 -6.73 -4.92
N ASN A 162 -8.76 -5.58 -5.60
CA ASN A 162 -7.52 -5.03 -6.15
C ASN A 162 -7.72 -3.56 -6.59
N PHE A 163 -6.76 -3.01 -7.34
CA PHE A 163 -6.71 -1.62 -7.79
C PHE A 163 -6.84 -1.47 -9.32
N LEU A 164 -7.46 -2.41 -10.06
CA LEU A 164 -7.50 -2.40 -11.53
C LEU A 164 -7.99 -1.08 -12.16
N GLY A 165 -8.80 -0.29 -11.46
CA GLY A 165 -9.22 1.04 -11.92
C GLY A 165 -8.14 2.11 -11.86
N LEU A 166 -7.01 1.89 -11.21
CA LEU A 166 -5.88 2.83 -11.11
C LEU A 166 -4.70 2.43 -12.00
N SER A 167 -4.92 1.59 -13.03
CA SER A 167 -3.84 1.07 -13.89
C SER A 167 -2.99 2.13 -14.57
N ASN A 168 -3.47 3.37 -14.69
CA ASN A 168 -2.72 4.49 -15.29
C ASN A 168 -2.11 5.45 -14.25
N LEU A 169 -2.29 5.19 -12.95
CA LEU A 169 -1.72 5.99 -11.88
C LEU A 169 -0.20 5.86 -11.87
N THR A 170 0.50 6.99 -11.90
CA THR A 170 1.97 7.06 -11.99
C THR A 170 2.60 7.80 -10.81
N TYR A 171 1.89 8.75 -10.20
CA TYR A 171 2.42 9.63 -9.16
C TYR A 171 1.43 9.82 -8.01
N ILE A 172 1.92 9.66 -6.78
CA ILE A 172 1.31 10.17 -5.54
C ILE A 172 2.30 11.19 -4.95
N ASN A 173 2.00 12.48 -5.11
CA ASN A 173 3.01 13.53 -4.92
C ASN A 173 3.17 13.99 -3.47
N CYS A 174 2.17 13.82 -2.60
CA CYS A 174 2.24 14.19 -1.19
C CYS A 174 1.49 13.19 -0.31
N ASN A 175 1.72 13.25 1.01
CA ASN A 175 1.03 12.50 2.07
C ASN A 175 1.14 10.97 2.03
N GLY A 176 1.26 10.34 0.86
CA GLY A 176 1.55 8.93 0.65
C GLY A 176 0.34 8.08 0.29
N PHE A 177 0.51 6.78 0.41
CA PHE A 177 -0.47 5.74 0.10
C PHE A 177 -0.82 4.96 1.36
N TYR A 178 -2.10 4.98 1.74
CA TYR A 178 -2.64 4.28 2.89
C TYR A 178 -3.64 3.24 2.41
N CYS A 179 -3.31 1.98 2.62
CA CYS A 179 -4.12 0.83 2.28
C CYS A 179 -4.31 -0.02 3.52
N GLU A 180 -5.40 0.21 4.25
CA GLU A 180 -5.65 -0.46 5.52
C GLU A 180 -7.03 -1.08 5.63
N ASN A 181 -7.13 -2.22 6.30
CA ASN A 181 -8.41 -2.86 6.62
C ASN A 181 -9.28 -3.19 5.39
N ASN A 182 -8.67 -3.60 4.28
CA ASN A 182 -9.39 -4.11 3.10
C ASN A 182 -9.30 -5.64 3.10
N TYR A 183 -10.21 -6.29 3.83
CA TYR A 183 -10.07 -7.70 4.20
C TYR A 183 -9.96 -8.69 3.02
N LEU A 184 -10.67 -8.46 1.91
CA LEU A 184 -10.64 -9.30 0.71
C LEU A 184 -9.63 -8.85 -0.36
N LEU A 185 -8.84 -7.81 -0.09
CA LEU A 185 -7.82 -7.33 -1.01
C LEU A 185 -6.73 -8.40 -1.17
N ALA A 186 -6.58 -8.95 -2.36
CA ALA A 186 -5.70 -10.09 -2.62
C ALA A 186 -4.29 -9.68 -3.05
N ASP A 187 -4.21 -8.59 -3.82
CA ASP A 187 -2.99 -8.03 -4.38
C ASP A 187 -3.21 -6.56 -4.76
N PHE A 188 -2.15 -5.93 -5.27
CA PHE A 188 -2.17 -4.55 -5.73
C PHE A 188 -2.26 -4.44 -7.26
N THR A 189 -2.79 -5.47 -7.96
CA THR A 189 -2.96 -5.42 -9.41
C THR A 189 -3.73 -4.16 -9.82
N GLY A 190 -3.20 -3.45 -10.81
CA GLY A 190 -3.63 -2.11 -11.19
C GLY A 190 -2.73 -0.98 -10.67
N LEU A 191 -1.68 -1.26 -9.90
CA LEU A 191 -0.68 -0.24 -9.50
C LEU A 191 0.69 -0.40 -10.20
N GLU A 192 0.78 -1.21 -11.24
CA GLU A 192 2.04 -1.56 -11.93
C GLU A 192 2.78 -0.35 -12.53
N ASN A 193 2.04 0.73 -12.83
CA ASN A 193 2.59 1.96 -13.40
C ASN A 193 2.97 3.01 -12.34
N LEU A 194 2.77 2.75 -11.05
CA LEU A 194 3.11 3.68 -9.99
C LEU A 194 4.65 3.78 -9.85
N LYS A 195 5.19 4.96 -10.22
CA LYS A 195 6.64 5.22 -10.22
C LYS A 195 7.09 6.02 -9.01
N LYS A 196 6.21 6.88 -8.49
CA LYS A 196 6.54 7.79 -7.40
C LYS A 196 5.48 7.80 -6.31
N CYS A 197 5.95 7.79 -5.07
CA CYS A 197 5.12 7.99 -3.88
C CYS A 197 5.92 8.77 -2.83
N ILE A 198 5.44 9.96 -2.48
CA ILE A 198 6.04 10.79 -1.43
C ILE A 198 5.10 10.83 -0.22
N GLY A 199 5.66 10.63 0.97
CA GLY A 199 4.92 10.53 2.22
C GLY A 199 4.98 9.12 2.79
N ILE A 200 3.89 8.66 3.38
CA ILE A 200 3.84 7.36 4.05
C ILE A 200 3.30 6.29 3.10
N LEU A 201 4.04 5.20 2.91
CA LEU A 201 3.52 3.94 2.37
C LEU A 201 3.05 3.08 3.55
N LYS A 202 1.74 3.07 3.82
CA LYS A 202 1.12 2.30 4.91
C LYS A 202 0.25 1.20 4.33
N ILE A 203 0.66 -0.04 4.56
CA ILE A 203 -0.04 -1.24 4.08
C ILE A 203 -0.31 -2.11 5.31
N GLY A 204 -1.56 -2.23 5.74
CA GLY A 204 -1.83 -3.11 6.86
C GLY A 204 -3.24 -3.56 7.10
N ILE A 205 -3.40 -4.58 7.94
CA ILE A 205 -4.72 -5.15 8.26
C ILE A 205 -5.44 -5.62 6.97
N ASN A 206 -4.70 -6.04 5.93
CA ASN A 206 -5.28 -6.61 4.71
C ASN A 206 -5.11 -8.13 4.75
N GLY A 207 -6.02 -8.82 5.44
CA GLY A 207 -5.87 -10.23 5.80
C GLY A 207 -5.66 -11.20 4.63
N SER A 208 -6.18 -10.87 3.44
CA SER A 208 -6.05 -11.69 2.22
C SER A 208 -4.89 -11.27 1.30
N LEU A 209 -4.13 -10.23 1.64
CA LEU A 209 -3.10 -9.65 0.77
C LEU A 209 -1.89 -10.59 0.69
N VAL A 210 -1.69 -11.24 -0.46
CA VAL A 210 -0.64 -12.25 -0.65
C VAL A 210 0.68 -11.65 -1.11
N ASN A 211 0.63 -10.61 -1.94
CA ASN A 211 1.80 -9.92 -2.48
C ASN A 211 1.49 -8.45 -2.76
N ILE A 212 2.56 -7.68 -2.98
CA ILE A 212 2.52 -6.26 -3.35
C ILE A 212 3.34 -5.99 -4.61
N ASP A 213 3.47 -7.00 -5.49
CA ASP A 213 4.42 -7.02 -6.61
C ASP A 213 4.15 -5.93 -7.67
N ALA A 214 2.91 -5.45 -7.74
CA ALA A 214 2.54 -4.31 -8.57
C ALA A 214 3.32 -3.03 -8.20
N LEU A 215 3.85 -2.92 -6.98
CA LEU A 215 4.67 -1.77 -6.58
C LEU A 215 6.11 -1.81 -7.09
N THR A 216 6.52 -2.85 -7.84
CA THR A 216 7.91 -2.96 -8.32
C THR A 216 8.37 -1.77 -9.17
N GLY A 217 7.44 -1.02 -9.78
CA GLY A 217 7.73 0.22 -10.50
C GLY A 217 8.15 1.42 -9.62
N LEU A 218 7.91 1.36 -8.31
CA LEU A 218 8.11 2.46 -7.38
C LEU A 218 9.60 2.70 -7.11
N ASN A 219 10.18 3.67 -7.81
CA ASN A 219 11.60 3.99 -7.79
C ASN A 219 11.90 5.43 -7.31
N GLU A 220 10.90 6.31 -7.31
CA GLU A 220 10.98 7.65 -6.74
C GLU A 220 10.19 7.69 -5.43
N PHE A 221 10.87 7.48 -4.31
CA PHE A 221 10.24 7.42 -3.00
C PHE A 221 10.83 8.47 -2.06
N GLY A 222 10.05 8.86 -1.06
CA GLY A 222 10.53 9.68 0.04
C GLY A 222 9.54 9.68 1.19
N GLY A 223 9.91 9.07 2.32
CA GLY A 223 9.11 9.06 3.53
C GLY A 223 9.08 7.71 4.24
N GLY A 224 7.97 7.40 4.91
CA GLY A 224 7.88 6.27 5.84
C GLY A 224 7.33 5.00 5.20
N VAL A 225 7.84 3.83 5.58
CA VAL A 225 7.24 2.54 5.19
C VAL A 225 6.70 1.85 6.43
N TYR A 226 5.41 1.56 6.44
CA TYR A 226 4.73 0.73 7.45
C TYR A 226 4.03 -0.44 6.77
N ILE A 227 4.45 -1.66 7.08
CA ILE A 227 3.81 -2.88 6.59
C ILE A 227 3.44 -3.72 7.80
N HIS A 228 2.15 -3.87 8.08
CA HIS A 228 1.72 -4.49 9.32
C HIS A 228 0.44 -5.30 9.24
N GLU A 229 0.35 -6.36 10.04
CA GLU A 229 -0.91 -7.13 10.17
C GLU A 229 -1.48 -7.66 8.83
N ASN A 230 -0.62 -7.93 7.84
CA ASN A 230 -1.02 -8.60 6.59
C ASN A 230 -0.71 -10.09 6.72
N ALA A 231 -1.65 -10.85 7.31
CA ALA A 231 -1.44 -12.24 7.68
C ALA A 231 -1.06 -13.17 6.50
N ALA A 232 -1.49 -12.84 5.27
CA ALA A 232 -1.21 -13.62 4.06
C ALA A 232 0.05 -13.18 3.29
N LEU A 233 0.66 -12.04 3.65
CA LEU A 233 1.74 -11.44 2.86
C LEU A 233 3.03 -12.24 2.99
N ALA A 234 3.51 -12.80 1.88
CA ALA A 234 4.64 -13.73 1.91
C ALA A 234 6.02 -13.10 1.68
N ASN A 235 6.07 -11.97 0.97
CA ASN A 235 7.31 -11.32 0.55
C ASN A 235 7.16 -9.79 0.40
N LEU A 236 8.29 -9.09 0.29
CA LEU A 236 8.37 -7.65 0.03
C LEU A 236 8.99 -7.31 -1.34
N ASP A 237 8.95 -8.23 -2.32
CA ASP A 237 9.56 -8.04 -3.64
C ASP A 237 9.00 -6.81 -4.37
N GLY A 238 7.74 -6.47 -4.10
CA GLY A 238 7.09 -5.26 -4.58
C GLY A 238 7.81 -3.95 -4.25
N ILE A 239 8.49 -3.85 -3.11
CA ILE A 239 9.16 -2.60 -2.70
C ILE A 239 10.68 -2.63 -2.93
N LYS A 240 11.22 -3.66 -3.58
CA LYS A 240 12.67 -3.86 -3.72
C LYS A 240 13.40 -2.70 -4.43
N ASN A 241 12.70 -1.96 -5.30
CA ASN A 241 13.26 -0.89 -6.12
C ASN A 241 13.15 0.50 -5.47
N ILE A 242 12.55 0.61 -4.28
CA ILE A 242 12.57 1.84 -3.49
C ILE A 242 14.02 2.13 -3.06
N PRO A 243 14.56 3.34 -3.26
CA PRO A 243 15.88 3.68 -2.73
C PRO A 243 15.87 3.62 -1.20
N GLY A 244 16.58 2.68 -0.57
CA GLY A 244 16.51 2.51 0.90
C GLY A 244 16.94 3.73 1.70
N THR A 245 17.83 4.56 1.14
CA THR A 245 18.23 5.87 1.73
C THR A 245 17.12 6.92 1.72
N SER A 246 16.07 6.72 0.93
CA SER A 246 14.89 7.59 0.88
C SER A 246 13.79 7.20 1.87
N ILE A 247 13.92 6.03 2.52
CA ILE A 247 13.00 5.57 3.57
C ILE A 247 13.40 6.27 4.89
N SER A 248 12.56 7.16 5.41
CA SER A 248 12.85 7.91 6.65
C SER A 248 12.71 7.06 7.91
N TYR A 249 11.83 6.06 7.91
CA TYR A 249 11.73 5.02 8.93
C TYR A 249 11.05 3.78 8.36
N LEU A 250 11.34 2.62 8.95
CA LEU A 250 10.85 1.32 8.50
C LEU A 250 10.16 0.60 9.66
N ARG A 251 8.87 0.28 9.49
CA ARG A 251 8.13 -0.56 10.43
C ARG A 251 7.51 -1.75 9.71
N ILE A 252 7.92 -2.95 10.07
CA ILE A 252 7.42 -4.21 9.49
C ILE A 252 7.06 -5.14 10.64
N PHE A 253 5.79 -5.28 10.97
CA PHE A 253 5.40 -6.06 12.14
C PHE A 253 4.11 -6.83 11.99
N ASN A 254 3.96 -7.95 12.71
CA ASN A 254 2.76 -8.77 12.72
C ASN A 254 2.35 -9.31 11.32
N ASN A 255 3.30 -9.54 10.41
CA ASN A 255 3.04 -10.20 9.11
C ASN A 255 3.48 -11.68 9.21
N SER A 256 2.61 -12.52 9.78
CA SER A 256 2.98 -13.87 10.23
C SER A 256 3.48 -14.83 9.14
N LEU A 257 3.10 -14.64 7.88
CA LEU A 257 3.59 -15.43 6.72
C LEU A 257 4.74 -14.75 5.95
N LEU A 258 5.18 -13.57 6.37
CA LEU A 258 6.25 -12.86 5.68
C LEU A 258 7.59 -13.51 5.97
N THR A 259 8.18 -14.16 4.96
CA THR A 259 9.47 -14.89 5.09
C THR A 259 10.57 -14.31 4.19
N LYS A 260 10.21 -13.42 3.27
CA LYS A 260 11.13 -12.76 2.31
C LYS A 260 11.03 -11.24 2.40
N CYS A 261 11.76 -10.64 3.33
CA CYS A 261 11.76 -9.20 3.61
C CYS A 261 13.12 -8.53 3.38
N HIS A 262 14.19 -9.30 3.18
CA HIS A 262 15.56 -8.80 2.94
C HIS A 262 15.75 -8.32 1.49
N VAL A 263 14.79 -7.55 0.99
CA VAL A 263 14.89 -6.92 -0.33
C VAL A 263 15.86 -5.74 -0.29
N GLN A 264 16.39 -5.34 -1.45
CA GLN A 264 17.43 -4.30 -1.54
C GLN A 264 17.05 -3.02 -0.79
N SER A 265 15.82 -2.54 -0.95
CA SER A 265 15.31 -1.35 -0.27
C SER A 265 15.34 -1.44 1.26
N VAL A 266 15.01 -2.61 1.81
CA VAL A 266 15.04 -2.88 3.27
C VAL A 266 16.48 -2.94 3.76
N CYS A 267 17.35 -3.66 3.04
CA CYS A 267 18.75 -3.79 3.42
C CYS A 267 19.51 -2.46 3.32
N ASP A 268 19.29 -1.69 2.26
CA ASP A 268 19.84 -0.34 2.11
C ASP A 268 19.34 0.60 3.21
N ARG A 269 18.08 0.45 3.65
CA ARG A 269 17.54 1.24 4.75
C ARG A 269 18.17 0.88 6.10
N ILE A 270 18.43 -0.40 6.33
CA ILE A 270 19.10 -0.88 7.55
C ILE A 270 20.55 -0.39 7.59
N GLU A 271 21.27 -0.49 6.47
CA GLU A 271 22.70 -0.17 6.39
C GLU A 271 22.97 1.34 6.30
N PHE A 272 22.23 2.06 5.46
CA PHE A 272 22.55 3.46 5.09
C PHE A 272 21.51 4.49 5.52
N GLY A 273 20.39 4.06 6.10
CA GLY A 273 19.32 4.97 6.49
C GLY A 273 19.70 5.94 7.60
N VAL A 274 19.23 7.18 7.50
CA VAL A 274 19.50 8.24 8.49
C VAL A 274 18.21 8.67 9.17
N GLY A 275 18.23 8.76 10.51
CA GLY A 275 17.07 9.13 11.31
C GLY A 275 15.99 8.05 11.35
N GLY A 276 14.96 8.23 12.19
CA GLY A 276 13.84 7.30 12.32
C GLY A 276 14.20 5.93 12.93
N LEU A 277 13.23 5.30 13.59
CA LEU A 277 13.42 3.97 14.17
C LEU A 277 13.08 2.90 13.14
N ASN A 278 13.92 1.87 13.05
CA ASN A 278 13.59 0.62 12.40
C ASN A 278 12.92 -0.29 13.44
N GLN A 279 11.71 -0.77 13.13
CA GLN A 279 10.97 -1.72 13.97
C GLN A 279 10.57 -2.91 13.10
N ILE A 280 11.22 -4.04 13.30
CA ILE A 280 10.89 -5.29 12.62
C ILE A 280 10.68 -6.35 13.70
N GLU A 281 9.47 -6.89 13.81
CA GLU A 281 9.11 -7.85 14.86
C GLU A 281 7.85 -8.65 14.52
N ASN A 282 7.70 -9.84 15.11
CA ASN A 282 6.51 -10.69 14.98
C ASN A 282 6.12 -11.03 13.52
N ASN A 283 7.10 -11.22 12.63
CA ASN A 283 6.84 -11.71 11.27
C ASN A 283 7.20 -13.20 11.13
N GLY A 284 7.09 -13.74 9.92
CA GLY A 284 7.45 -15.13 9.61
C GLY A 284 8.96 -15.41 9.70
N PRO A 285 9.36 -16.70 9.76
CA PRO A 285 10.78 -17.10 9.81
C PRO A 285 11.60 -16.54 8.63
N GLY A 286 12.82 -16.08 8.90
CA GLY A 286 13.63 -15.32 7.93
C GLY A 286 13.45 -13.81 8.04
N CYS A 287 12.39 -13.37 8.72
CA CYS A 287 11.97 -11.98 8.89
C CYS A 287 11.45 -11.67 10.30
N ALA A 288 11.62 -12.61 11.24
CA ALA A 288 10.87 -12.62 12.49
C ALA A 288 11.10 -11.34 13.30
N ASP A 289 12.35 -10.86 13.28
CA ASP A 289 12.74 -9.63 13.95
C ASP A 289 13.87 -8.89 13.21
N TYR A 290 14.19 -7.69 13.71
CA TYR A 290 15.25 -6.83 13.21
C TYR A 290 16.60 -7.53 13.04
N TYR A 291 17.02 -8.36 14.00
CA TYR A 291 18.32 -9.01 13.97
C TYR A 291 18.38 -10.10 12.91
N GLU A 292 17.31 -10.86 12.73
CA GLU A 292 17.23 -11.85 11.66
C GLU A 292 17.35 -11.20 10.28
N VAL A 293 16.67 -10.06 10.06
CA VAL A 293 16.76 -9.31 8.79
C VAL A 293 18.14 -8.73 8.57
N VAL A 294 18.78 -8.15 9.59
CA VAL A 294 20.18 -7.69 9.49
C VAL A 294 21.10 -8.82 9.04
N HIS A 295 21.00 -10.00 9.67
CA HIS A 295 21.82 -11.15 9.31
C HIS A 295 21.60 -11.60 7.85
N ARG A 296 20.34 -11.55 7.38
CA ARG A 296 20.01 -11.83 5.97
C ARG A 296 20.58 -10.78 5.03
N CYS A 297 20.50 -9.50 5.38
CA CYS A 297 21.06 -8.41 4.58
C CYS A 297 22.59 -8.51 4.47
N GLU A 298 23.29 -8.90 5.53
CA GLU A 298 24.74 -9.12 5.50
C GLU A 298 25.15 -10.31 4.61
N SER A 299 24.24 -11.26 4.38
CA SER A 299 24.48 -12.39 3.47
C SER A 299 24.38 -12.02 1.98
N ILE A 300 23.87 -10.82 1.64
CA ILE A 300 23.70 -10.35 0.24
C ILE A 300 25.04 -9.97 -0.43
N GLY A 301 26.16 -9.96 0.32
CA GLY A 301 27.50 -9.70 -0.22
C GLY A 301 28.28 -10.94 -0.70
N ILE A 302 27.68 -12.12 -0.63
CA ILE A 302 28.26 -13.37 -1.13
C ILE A 302 27.12 -14.01 -1.91
N ASP A 303 27.31 -14.29 -3.20
CA ASP A 303 26.50 -15.31 -3.86
C ASP A 303 26.60 -16.55 -2.97
N GLU A 304 25.60 -16.84 -2.13
CA GLU A 304 25.46 -18.18 -1.61
C GLU A 304 25.17 -19.01 -2.86
N PRO A 305 26.15 -19.80 -3.37
CA PRO A 305 25.78 -20.78 -4.36
C PRO A 305 24.78 -21.64 -3.62
N PHE A 306 23.54 -21.71 -4.13
CA PHE A 306 22.49 -22.61 -3.69
C PHE A 306 23.17 -23.80 -3.01
N LEU A 307 23.09 -23.84 -1.68
CA LEU A 307 23.65 -24.97 -0.93
C LEU A 307 23.05 -26.18 -1.63
N SER A 308 23.92 -27.00 -2.20
CA SER A 308 23.46 -28.29 -2.69
C SER A 308 22.71 -28.93 -1.53
N GLU A 309 21.65 -29.69 -1.81
CA GLU A 309 20.85 -30.39 -0.80
C GLU A 309 21.69 -31.30 0.14
N VAL A 310 23.00 -31.37 -0.09
CA VAL A 310 24.02 -32.16 0.59
C VAL A 310 24.41 -31.63 1.96
N PHE A 311 24.54 -30.30 2.18
CA PHE A 311 25.01 -29.78 3.48
C PHE A 311 24.14 -28.63 4.02
N ARG A 312 23.58 -28.79 5.22
CA ARG A 312 23.00 -27.69 6.00
C ARG A 312 23.96 -27.31 7.11
N ILE A 313 24.15 -26.02 7.30
CA ILE A 313 25.07 -25.49 8.31
C ILE A 313 24.25 -24.58 9.22
N SER A 314 24.44 -24.65 10.52
CA SER A 314 23.85 -23.73 11.49
C SER A 314 24.90 -23.27 12.49
N SER A 315 25.06 -21.95 12.60
CA SER A 315 25.98 -21.30 13.51
C SER A 315 25.26 -20.16 14.22
N ASN A 316 25.43 -20.08 15.53
CA ASN A 316 24.95 -18.97 16.34
C ASN A 316 26.18 -18.27 16.94
N PRO A 317 26.30 -16.93 16.83
CA PRO A 317 27.47 -16.20 17.33
C PRO A 317 27.76 -16.39 18.83
N ASP A 318 26.72 -16.66 19.63
CA ASP A 318 26.84 -16.86 21.08
C ASP A 318 27.19 -18.31 21.45
N ASP A 319 27.10 -19.26 20.50
CA ASP A 319 27.43 -20.67 20.72
C ASP A 319 28.93 -20.94 20.48
N ASP A 320 29.47 -21.91 21.22
CA ASP A 320 30.87 -22.37 21.11
C ASP A 320 31.05 -23.51 20.10
N PHE A 321 30.11 -23.64 19.17
CA PHE A 321 30.16 -24.64 18.11
C PHE A 321 29.40 -24.24 16.84
N ILE A 322 29.70 -24.92 15.74
CA ILE A 322 28.96 -24.89 14.49
C ILE A 322 28.42 -26.29 14.24
N LEU A 323 27.13 -26.40 13.95
CA LEU A 323 26.49 -27.66 13.59
C LEU A 323 26.42 -27.79 12.06
N ILE A 324 26.73 -29.00 11.58
CA ILE A 324 26.76 -29.37 10.16
C ILE A 324 25.93 -30.64 10.00
N GLU A 325 24.91 -30.56 9.16
CA GLU A 325 24.08 -31.70 8.76
C GLU A 325 24.41 -32.07 7.31
N ALA A 326 24.95 -33.27 7.09
CA ALA A 326 25.14 -33.86 5.79
C ALA A 326 23.88 -34.65 5.41
N GLY A 327 23.08 -34.16 4.47
CA GLY A 327 21.82 -34.80 4.07
C GLY A 327 22.05 -36.17 3.42
N ASN A 328 21.35 -37.22 3.88
CA ASN A 328 21.21 -38.59 3.33
C ASN A 328 22.41 -39.28 2.61
N GLN A 329 23.65 -38.79 2.76
CA GLN A 329 24.81 -39.26 2.01
C GLN A 329 25.96 -39.59 2.97
N THR A 330 26.39 -40.86 2.97
CA THR A 330 27.39 -41.45 3.87
C THR A 330 28.85 -41.18 3.46
N THR A 331 29.14 -40.08 2.78
CA THR A 331 30.51 -39.78 2.30
C THR A 331 31.31 -39.01 3.33
N THR A 332 32.62 -39.30 3.42
CA THR A 332 33.53 -38.52 4.28
C THR A 332 33.64 -37.09 3.76
N PHE A 333 33.53 -36.11 4.65
CA PHE A 333 33.77 -34.70 4.33
C PHE A 333 34.78 -34.07 5.29
N THR A 334 35.47 -33.04 4.83
CA THR A 334 36.46 -32.27 5.61
C THR A 334 35.96 -30.85 5.80
N CYS A 335 36.04 -30.36 7.02
CA CYS A 335 35.73 -28.99 7.36
C CYS A 335 37.00 -28.26 7.78
N ASP A 336 37.35 -27.20 7.05
CA ASP A 336 38.44 -26.29 7.38
C ASP A 336 37.86 -24.96 7.87
N VAL A 337 38.40 -24.39 8.94
CA VAL A 337 38.08 -23.02 9.37
C VAL A 337 39.28 -22.12 9.13
N PHE A 338 39.06 -20.94 8.55
CA PHE A 338 40.05 -19.92 8.27
C PHE A 338 39.69 -18.59 8.93
N ASP A 339 40.70 -17.80 9.30
CA ASP A 339 40.50 -16.37 9.59
C ASP A 339 40.42 -15.53 8.31
N LEU A 340 40.14 -14.24 8.47
CA LEU A 340 40.06 -13.28 7.36
C LEU A 340 41.39 -13.04 6.64
N GLN A 341 42.53 -13.42 7.24
CA GLN A 341 43.84 -13.37 6.60
C GLN A 341 44.14 -14.66 5.81
N GLY A 342 43.20 -15.61 5.76
CA GLY A 342 43.34 -16.88 5.07
C GLY A 342 44.16 -17.92 5.83
N ARG A 343 44.50 -17.68 7.11
CA ARG A 343 45.20 -18.66 7.94
C ARG A 343 44.19 -19.71 8.40
N ARG A 344 44.52 -20.99 8.16
CA ARG A 344 43.69 -22.11 8.61
C ARG A 344 43.86 -22.33 10.11
N LEU A 345 42.76 -22.19 10.85
CA LEU A 345 42.67 -22.36 12.30
C LEU A 345 42.32 -23.78 12.71
N LEU A 346 41.48 -24.44 11.90
CA LEU A 346 40.99 -25.79 12.16
C LEU A 346 40.89 -26.58 10.85
N SER A 347 41.09 -27.89 10.93
CA SER A 347 40.78 -28.85 9.88
C SER A 347 40.32 -30.15 10.54
N GLN A 348 39.07 -30.55 10.32
CA GLN A 348 38.48 -31.74 10.91
C GLN A 348 37.72 -32.55 9.86
N ARG A 349 37.81 -33.88 9.95
CA ARG A 349 37.14 -34.79 9.03
C ARG A 349 35.99 -35.49 9.74
N PHE A 350 34.85 -35.62 9.05
CA PHE A 350 33.61 -36.17 9.57
C PHE A 350 33.06 -37.27 8.65
N GLN A 351 32.25 -38.15 9.25
CA GLN A 351 31.55 -39.25 8.59
C GLN A 351 30.06 -39.32 8.96
N ASP A 352 29.67 -38.64 10.04
CA ASP A 352 28.31 -38.68 10.58
C ASP A 352 27.40 -37.69 9.85
N GLU A 353 26.12 -38.05 9.73
CA GLU A 353 25.08 -37.17 9.15
C GLU A 353 24.95 -35.85 9.91
N THR A 354 25.28 -35.82 11.20
CA THR A 354 25.30 -34.60 11.99
C THR A 354 26.61 -34.52 12.75
N SER A 355 27.32 -33.41 12.55
CA SER A 355 28.65 -33.18 13.07
C SER A 355 28.75 -31.78 13.66
N ALA A 356 29.55 -31.62 14.71
CA ALA A 356 29.78 -30.32 15.33
C ALA A 356 31.28 -29.96 15.31
N ILE A 357 31.56 -28.71 14.99
CA ILE A 357 32.89 -28.10 15.10
C ILE A 357 32.90 -27.20 16.31
N SER A 358 33.81 -27.41 17.27
CA SER A 358 33.95 -26.46 18.37
C SER A 358 34.67 -25.19 17.91
N THR A 359 34.13 -24.05 18.32
CA THR A 359 34.66 -22.69 18.11
C THR A 359 35.05 -22.02 19.43
N ALA A 360 35.00 -22.74 20.56
CA ALA A 360 35.29 -22.21 21.90
C ALA A 360 36.68 -21.55 22.04
N SER A 361 37.65 -22.00 21.23
CA SER A 361 39.02 -21.48 21.23
C SER A 361 39.23 -20.29 20.31
N PHE A 362 38.22 -19.89 19.54
CA PHE A 362 38.30 -18.78 18.61
C PHE A 362 37.99 -17.46 19.34
N SER A 363 38.78 -16.43 19.04
CA SER A 363 38.49 -15.08 19.50
C SER A 363 37.20 -14.54 18.87
N SER A 364 36.62 -13.50 19.47
CA SER A 364 35.57 -12.72 18.82
C SER A 364 36.03 -12.24 17.43
N GLY A 365 35.23 -12.47 16.40
CA GLY A 365 35.62 -12.15 15.02
C GLY A 365 34.86 -12.90 13.95
N ILE A 366 35.29 -12.70 12.71
CA ILE A 366 34.70 -13.32 11.51
C ILE A 366 35.64 -14.41 11.00
N TYR A 367 35.04 -15.53 10.58
CA TYR A 367 35.74 -16.71 10.11
C TYR A 367 35.08 -17.27 8.85
N MET A 368 35.84 -18.07 8.10
CA MET A 368 35.39 -18.78 6.90
C MET A 368 35.46 -20.29 7.16
N LEU A 369 34.32 -20.97 7.09
CA LEU A 369 34.21 -22.42 7.07
C LEU A 369 34.21 -22.91 5.61
N ARG A 370 35.08 -23.87 5.29
CA ARG A 370 35.09 -24.57 4.01
C ARG A 370 34.81 -26.05 4.25
N ILE A 371 33.81 -26.60 3.57
CA ILE A 371 33.48 -28.02 3.58
C ILE A 371 33.85 -28.64 2.24
N LEU A 372 34.61 -29.73 2.27
CA LEU A 372 35.09 -30.49 1.12
C LEU A 372 34.55 -31.91 1.23
N GLY A 373 33.62 -32.30 0.35
CA GLY A 373 32.97 -33.61 0.38
C GLY A 373 32.27 -33.92 -0.94
N ASP A 374 32.31 -35.19 -1.35
CA ASP A 374 31.62 -35.70 -2.55
C ASP A 374 31.86 -34.91 -3.86
N GLY A 375 33.12 -34.51 -4.10
CA GLY A 375 33.50 -33.71 -5.26
C GLY A 375 33.02 -32.25 -5.22
N GLN A 376 32.35 -31.84 -4.14
CA GLN A 376 31.85 -30.49 -3.94
C GLN A 376 32.69 -29.72 -2.90
N THR A 377 32.71 -28.40 -3.07
CA THR A 377 33.29 -27.47 -2.10
C THR A 377 32.25 -26.45 -1.73
N VAL A 378 31.91 -26.38 -0.43
CA VAL A 378 31.02 -25.36 0.14
C VAL A 378 31.86 -24.42 0.99
N VAL A 379 31.62 -23.12 0.88
CA VAL A 379 32.30 -22.11 1.70
C VAL A 379 31.26 -21.22 2.36
N ARG A 380 31.37 -20.99 3.67
CA ARG A 380 30.45 -20.18 4.46
C ARG A 380 31.17 -19.27 5.44
N LYS A 381 30.75 -18.02 5.54
CA LYS A 381 31.21 -17.09 6.57
C LYS A 381 30.39 -17.26 7.85
N PHE A 382 31.03 -17.17 9.02
CA PHE A 382 30.33 -17.10 10.31
C PHE A 382 31.03 -16.10 11.25
N SER A 383 30.30 -15.59 12.24
CA SER A 383 30.85 -14.73 13.30
C SER A 383 30.84 -15.46 14.64
N LYS A 384 31.85 -15.19 15.46
CA LYS A 384 31.94 -15.59 16.86
C LYS A 384 31.94 -14.34 17.71
N LYS A 385 31.10 -14.28 18.74
CA LYS A 385 31.09 -13.17 19.71
C LYS A 385 32.06 -13.40 20.85
#